data_AF-A0A819RQB2-F1
#
_entry.id   AF-A0A819RQB2-F1
#
_cell.length_a   1.000
_cell.length_b   1.000
_cell.length_c   1.000
_cell.angle_alpha   90.00
_cell.angle_beta   90.00
_cell.angle_gamma   90.00
#
_symmetry.space_group_name_H-M   'P 1'
#
loop_
_entity.id
_entity.type
_entity.pdbx_description
1 polymer ?
#
loop_
_entity_poly.entity_id
_entity_poly.type
_entity_poly.pdbx_seq_one_letter_code
_entity_poly.pdbx_strand_id
1 'polypeptide(L)'
;MASSDTPELEDLPFYQLLTSNFNDLYLKAQEACSIIVIPQHLLNNSTLTRDIFESHLFRPSPCYLRKHVSWNDKYEIEFDNNRTIRFFYKKGGAGEKHVKILSQEDVRDSIRKRSYSILIIEQPLIDINGIKTSQNGSLGKTINKPFIPPVSFNNC
;
A
#
# COMPACT_ATOMS: atom_id res chain seq x y z
N MET A 1 -32.81 -16.21 -0.69
CA MET A 1 -32.33 -14.94 -0.12
C MET A 1 -30.82 -14.93 -0.28
N ALA A 2 -30.27 -14.16 -1.22
CA ALA A 2 -28.82 -14.06 -1.37
C ALA A 2 -28.31 -13.24 -0.18
N SER A 3 -27.48 -13.83 0.67
CA SER A 3 -26.70 -13.06 1.64
C SER A 3 -25.76 -12.18 0.82
N SER A 4 -25.85 -10.86 0.99
CA SER A 4 -24.84 -9.97 0.47
C SER A 4 -23.59 -10.18 1.35
N ASP A 5 -22.73 -11.12 0.98
CA ASP A 5 -21.51 -11.45 1.73
C ASP A 5 -20.45 -10.32 1.68
N THR A 6 -20.77 -9.19 1.03
CA THR A 6 -19.91 -8.00 0.99
C THR A 6 -20.31 -7.04 2.12
N PRO A 7 -19.44 -6.81 3.12
CA PRO A 7 -19.73 -5.89 4.22
C PRO A 7 -19.89 -4.45 3.72
N GLU A 8 -20.69 -3.67 4.44
CA GLU A 8 -20.85 -2.25 4.18
C GLU A 8 -19.53 -1.50 4.45
N LEU A 9 -19.28 -0.41 3.72
CA LEU A 9 -18.03 0.34 3.83
C LEU A 9 -17.76 0.83 5.27
N GLU A 10 -18.80 1.22 5.98
CA GLU A 10 -18.73 1.72 7.36
C GLU A 10 -18.31 0.65 8.37
N ASP A 11 -18.52 -0.64 8.04
CA ASP A 11 -18.12 -1.78 8.87
C ASP A 11 -16.65 -2.16 8.66
N LEU A 12 -15.98 -1.63 7.63
CA LEU A 12 -14.63 -2.01 7.29
C LEU A 12 -13.61 -1.33 8.20
N PRO A 13 -12.79 -2.10 8.96
CA PRO A 13 -11.82 -1.51 9.91
C PRO A 13 -10.80 -0.59 9.25
N PHE A 14 -10.42 -0.87 8.00
CA PHE A 14 -9.51 0.00 7.25
C PHE A 14 -10.13 1.37 7.00
N TYR A 15 -11.41 1.40 6.62
CA TYR A 15 -12.13 2.64 6.36
C TYR A 15 -12.33 3.42 7.66
N GLN A 16 -12.75 2.75 8.74
CA GLN A 16 -12.91 3.36 10.06
C GLN A 16 -11.61 4.01 10.55
N LEU A 17 -10.46 3.32 10.42
CA LEU A 17 -9.16 3.87 10.81
C LEU A 17 -8.70 5.03 9.93
N LEU A 18 -9.01 4.98 8.63
CA LEU A 18 -8.71 6.07 7.70
C LEU A 18 -9.50 7.34 8.06
N THR A 19 -10.78 7.22 8.41
CA THR A 19 -11.64 8.37 8.73
C THR A 19 -11.45 8.89 10.16
N SER A 20 -11.05 8.05 11.11
CA SER A 20 -10.83 8.45 12.52
C SER A 20 -9.38 8.86 12.80
N ASN A 21 -8.43 7.94 12.62
CA ASN A 21 -7.03 8.12 13.04
C ASN A 21 -6.18 8.85 11.99
N PHE A 22 -6.55 8.76 10.72
CA PHE A 22 -5.84 9.39 9.60
C PHE A 22 -6.76 10.33 8.81
N ASN A 23 -7.66 11.04 9.50
CA ASN A 23 -8.62 11.93 8.87
C ASN A 23 -7.97 12.99 7.96
N ASP A 24 -6.79 13.50 8.35
CA ASP A 24 -6.04 14.44 7.51
C ASP A 24 -5.65 13.83 6.15
N LEU A 25 -5.33 12.53 6.13
CA LEU A 25 -5.03 11.77 4.93
C LEU A 25 -6.32 11.49 4.13
N TYR A 26 -7.42 11.18 4.80
CA TYR A 26 -8.72 10.98 4.17
C TYR A 26 -9.19 12.25 3.44
N LEU A 27 -9.14 13.41 4.11
CA LEU A 27 -9.49 14.69 3.51
C LEU A 27 -8.62 15.01 2.29
N LYS A 28 -7.31 14.77 2.38
CA LYS A 28 -6.39 14.92 1.24
C LYS A 28 -6.70 13.96 0.10
N ALA A 29 -7.08 12.72 0.41
CA ALA A 29 -7.50 11.74 -0.58
C ALA A 29 -8.75 12.22 -1.32
N GLN A 30 -9.75 12.74 -0.60
CA GLN A 30 -10.95 13.31 -1.22
C GLN A 30 -10.62 14.51 -2.14
N GLU A 31 -9.56 15.27 -1.82
CA GLU A 31 -9.13 16.38 -2.66
C GLU A 31 -8.46 15.88 -3.94
N ALA A 32 -7.53 14.94 -3.86
CA ALA A 32 -6.57 14.72 -4.94
C ALA A 32 -6.52 13.28 -5.49
N CYS A 33 -7.15 12.32 -4.82
CA CYS A 33 -7.29 10.97 -5.32
C CYS A 33 -8.55 10.85 -6.18
N SER A 34 -8.45 10.04 -7.24
CA SER A 34 -9.62 9.56 -7.96
C SER A 34 -10.11 8.22 -7.40
N ILE A 35 -9.24 7.48 -6.69
CA ILE A 35 -9.52 6.14 -6.19
C ILE A 35 -8.99 5.96 -4.77
N ILE A 36 -9.83 5.41 -3.89
CA ILE A 36 -9.47 4.97 -2.54
C ILE A 36 -9.71 3.46 -2.48
N VAL A 37 -8.70 2.69 -2.11
CA VAL A 37 -8.79 1.23 -2.05
C VAL A 37 -8.91 0.78 -0.60
N ILE A 38 -9.95 0.00 -0.31
CA ILE A 38 -10.28 -0.48 1.03
C ILE A 38 -10.29 -2.02 1.01
N PRO A 39 -9.35 -2.69 1.70
CA PRO A 39 -9.40 -4.14 1.83
C PRO A 39 -10.52 -4.58 2.77
N GLN A 40 -11.27 -5.61 2.37
CA GLN A 40 -12.28 -6.27 3.20
C GLN A 40 -11.62 -6.93 4.41
N HIS A 41 -10.58 -7.71 4.16
CA HIS A 41 -9.90 -8.47 5.20
C HIS A 41 -8.60 -7.80 5.63
N LEU A 42 -8.52 -7.45 6.91
CA LEU A 42 -7.29 -7.03 7.58
C LEU A 42 -6.95 -8.06 8.65
N LEU A 43 -5.78 -8.69 8.51
CA LEU A 43 -5.33 -9.68 9.49
C LEU A 43 -4.83 -9.01 10.78
N ASN A 44 -4.30 -7.78 10.71
CA ASN A 44 -3.66 -7.10 11.83
C ASN A 44 -3.88 -5.56 11.78
N ASN A 45 -4.88 -5.06 12.52
CA ASN A 45 -5.18 -3.62 12.57
C ASN A 45 -4.10 -2.80 13.28
N SER A 46 -3.38 -3.39 14.23
CA SER A 46 -2.37 -2.71 15.06
C SER A 46 -1.06 -2.39 14.33
N THR A 47 -0.86 -2.95 13.14
CA THR A 47 0.34 -2.75 12.31
C THR A 47 0.12 -1.79 11.14
N LEU A 48 -1.07 -1.18 11.04
CA LEU A 48 -1.38 -0.21 9.99
C LEU A 48 -0.65 1.10 10.27
N THR A 49 0.28 1.44 9.38
CA THR A 49 1.04 2.70 9.40
C THR A 49 0.50 3.64 8.33
N ARG A 50 0.84 4.93 8.47
CA ARG A 50 0.50 5.95 7.47
C ARG A 50 0.94 5.56 6.05
N ASP A 51 2.11 4.94 5.90
CA ASP A 51 2.63 4.49 4.59
C ASP A 51 1.73 3.41 3.97
N ILE A 52 1.13 2.53 4.78
CA ILE A 52 0.17 1.54 4.29
C ILE A 52 -1.07 2.24 3.76
N PHE A 53 -1.62 3.23 4.47
CA PHE A 53 -2.76 4.01 3.98
C PHE A 53 -2.43 4.75 2.69
N GLU A 54 -1.32 5.49 2.64
CA GLU A 54 -0.86 6.21 1.44
C GLU A 54 -0.68 5.31 0.22
N SER A 55 -0.36 4.04 0.44
CA SER A 55 -0.24 3.05 -0.63
C SER A 55 -1.57 2.56 -1.20
N HIS A 56 -2.66 2.78 -0.49
CA HIS A 56 -4.03 2.42 -0.91
C HIS A 56 -4.80 3.64 -1.44
N LEU A 57 -4.17 4.81 -1.51
CA LEU A 57 -4.72 6.04 -2.05
C LEU A 57 -4.12 6.31 -3.42
N PHE A 58 -4.97 6.47 -4.44
CA PHE A 58 -4.52 6.50 -5.83
C PHE A 58 -5.00 7.75 -6.57
N ARG A 59 -4.07 8.42 -7.23
CA ARG A 59 -4.30 9.58 -8.10
C ARG A 59 -4.12 9.19 -9.56
N PRO A 60 -4.81 9.86 -10.51
CA PRO A 60 -4.60 9.59 -11.92
C PRO A 60 -3.14 9.86 -12.30
N SER A 61 -2.56 8.97 -13.10
CA SER A 61 -1.20 9.17 -13.59
C SER A 61 -1.17 10.36 -14.56
N PRO A 62 -0.22 11.30 -14.42
CA PRO A 62 -0.11 12.43 -15.35
C PRO A 62 0.32 11.98 -16.76
N CYS A 63 0.92 10.80 -16.89
CA CYS A 63 1.50 10.31 -18.14
C CYS A 63 0.67 9.22 -18.82
N TYR A 64 -0.24 8.55 -18.10
CA TYR A 64 -0.95 7.37 -18.61
C TYR A 64 -2.44 7.39 -18.21
N LEU A 65 -3.32 7.45 -19.21
CA LEU A 65 -4.77 7.58 -19.04
C LEU A 65 -5.44 6.46 -18.23
N ARG A 66 -4.87 5.25 -18.21
CA ARG A 66 -5.47 4.07 -17.54
C ARG A 66 -4.77 3.66 -16.24
N LYS A 67 -3.69 4.35 -15.88
CA LYS A 67 -2.91 4.02 -14.70
C LYS A 67 -3.17 5.03 -13.60
N HIS A 68 -3.20 4.53 -12.38
CA HIS A 68 -3.20 5.37 -11.20
C HIS A 68 -1.97 5.09 -10.37
N VAL A 69 -1.43 6.12 -9.76
CA VAL A 69 -0.22 6.05 -8.94
C VAL A 69 -0.62 6.22 -7.50
N SER A 70 -0.04 5.41 -6.61
CA SER A 70 -0.26 5.54 -5.19
C SER A 70 0.27 6.88 -4.67
N TRP A 71 -0.24 7.35 -3.55
CA TRP A 71 0.14 8.64 -3.00
C TRP A 71 1.62 8.71 -2.63
N ASN A 72 2.18 7.59 -2.15
CA ASN A 72 3.60 7.46 -1.83
C ASN A 72 4.49 7.20 -3.07
N ASP A 73 3.95 7.27 -4.29
CA ASP A 73 4.65 7.06 -5.56
C ASP A 73 5.41 5.72 -5.67
N LYS A 74 5.07 4.74 -4.84
CA LYS A 74 5.68 3.40 -4.82
C LYS A 74 4.95 2.41 -5.72
N TYR A 75 3.63 2.57 -5.86
CA TYR A 75 2.76 1.59 -6.49
C TYR A 75 1.97 2.19 -7.64
N GLU A 76 1.62 1.35 -8.60
CA GLU A 76 0.67 1.68 -9.65
C GLU A 76 -0.46 0.66 -9.66
N ILE A 77 -1.65 1.12 -10.01
CA ILE A 77 -2.77 0.25 -10.32
C ILE A 77 -3.27 0.50 -11.74
N GLU A 78 -3.70 -0.57 -12.38
CA GLU A 78 -4.40 -0.55 -13.67
C GLU A 78 -5.65 -1.43 -13.56
N PHE A 79 -6.78 -0.92 -14.05
CA PHE A 79 -7.99 -1.72 -14.11
C PHE A 79 -7.89 -2.70 -15.28
N ASP A 80 -8.19 -3.95 -14.99
CA ASP A 80 -8.29 -4.99 -15.99
C ASP A 80 -9.76 -5.33 -16.28
N ASN A 81 -9.97 -6.13 -17.31
CA ASN A 81 -11.29 -6.63 -17.65
C ASN A 81 -11.71 -7.68 -16.59
N ASN A 82 -12.94 -7.59 -16.09
CA ASN A 82 -13.56 -8.48 -15.08
C ASN A 82 -13.44 -8.07 -13.61
N ARG A 83 -13.54 -6.77 -13.29
CA ARG A 83 -13.54 -6.27 -11.89
C ARG A 83 -12.28 -6.68 -11.12
N THR A 84 -11.14 -6.67 -11.80
CA THR A 84 -9.82 -6.94 -11.21
C THR A 84 -8.93 -5.72 -11.35
N ILE A 85 -8.06 -5.53 -10.36
CA ILE A 85 -7.04 -4.50 -10.36
C ILE A 85 -5.69 -5.20 -10.46
N ARG A 86 -4.88 -4.78 -11.44
CA ARG A 86 -3.47 -5.14 -11.54
C ARG A 86 -2.67 -4.13 -10.72
N PHE A 87 -1.96 -4.62 -9.72
CA PHE A 87 -1.15 -3.83 -8.80
C PHE A 87 0.34 -4.09 -9.06
N PHE A 88 1.11 -3.01 -9.16
CA PHE A 88 2.53 -3.05 -9.53
C PHE A 88 3.37 -2.24 -8.56
N TYR A 89 4.56 -2.73 -8.24
CA TYR A 89 5.58 -1.96 -7.55
C TYR A 89 6.55 -1.31 -8.55
N LYS A 90 6.68 0.03 -8.51
CA LYS A 90 7.52 0.80 -9.46
C LYS A 90 9.01 0.46 -9.36
N LYS A 91 9.53 0.26 -8.15
CA LYS A 91 10.96 0.06 -7.90
C LYS A 91 11.31 -1.44 -7.83
N GLY A 92 11.29 -2.14 -8.96
CA GLY A 92 11.94 -3.47 -9.03
C GLY A 92 11.20 -4.55 -9.79
N GLY A 93 10.05 -4.27 -10.42
CA GLY A 93 9.46 -5.12 -11.47
C GLY A 93 9.09 -6.56 -11.10
N ALA A 94 9.19 -6.97 -9.83
CA ALA A 94 9.18 -8.38 -9.45
C ALA A 94 7.89 -8.87 -8.76
N GLY A 95 6.76 -8.18 -8.91
CA GLY A 95 5.51 -8.64 -8.30
C GLY A 95 4.31 -7.91 -8.85
N GLU A 96 3.73 -8.45 -9.93
CA GLU A 96 2.38 -8.11 -10.34
C GLU A 96 1.40 -8.90 -9.48
N LYS A 97 0.49 -8.20 -8.80
CA LYS A 97 -0.58 -8.82 -8.03
C LYS A 97 -1.92 -8.49 -8.68
N HIS A 98 -2.76 -9.50 -8.84
CA HIS A 98 -4.15 -9.33 -9.27
C HIS A 98 -5.03 -9.38 -8.04
N VAL A 99 -5.89 -8.37 -7.88
CA VAL A 99 -6.84 -8.32 -6.76
C VAL A 99 -8.24 -8.09 -7.29
N LYS A 100 -9.19 -8.88 -6.79
CA LYS A 100 -10.60 -8.78 -7.15
C LYS A 100 -11.27 -7.61 -6.42
N ILE A 101 -12.04 -6.83 -7.18
CA ILE A 101 -12.95 -5.81 -6.67
C ILE A 101 -14.25 -6.51 -6.31
N LEU A 102 -14.64 -6.37 -5.05
CA LEU A 102 -15.87 -6.93 -4.51
C LEU A 102 -17.01 -5.93 -4.62
N SER A 103 -16.73 -4.66 -4.34
CA SER A 103 -17.68 -3.56 -4.47
C SER A 103 -16.98 -2.28 -4.92
N GLN A 104 -17.76 -1.37 -5.50
CA GLN A 104 -17.34 -0.04 -5.89
C GLN A 104 -18.42 0.95 -5.49
N GLU A 105 -18.04 2.01 -4.80
CA GLU A 105 -18.90 3.13 -4.43
C GLU A 105 -18.37 4.41 -5.07
N ASP A 106 -19.16 5.02 -5.93
CA ASP A 106 -18.80 6.29 -6.58
C ASP A 106 -19.31 7.46 -5.74
N VAL A 107 -18.39 8.24 -5.20
CA VAL A 107 -18.69 9.38 -4.35
C VAL A 107 -18.51 10.67 -5.14
N ARG A 108 -19.50 11.55 -5.06
CA ARG A 108 -19.43 12.91 -5.62
C ARG A 108 -19.40 13.92 -4.50
N ASP A 109 -18.28 14.61 -4.35
CA ASP A 109 -18.16 15.75 -3.46
C ASP A 109 -18.78 16.99 -4.14
N SER A 110 -19.95 17.39 -3.65
CA SER A 110 -20.69 18.56 -4.14
C SER A 110 -19.99 19.88 -3.85
N ILE A 111 -19.20 19.95 -2.78
CA ILE A 111 -18.49 21.17 -2.36
C ILE A 111 -17.28 21.37 -3.26
N ARG A 112 -16.50 20.32 -3.49
CA ARG A 112 -15.25 20.38 -4.26
C ARG A 112 -15.44 20.12 -5.75
N LYS A 113 -16.65 19.74 -6.18
CA LYS A 113 -17.00 19.35 -7.55
C LYS A 113 -16.08 18.25 -8.11
N ARG A 114 -15.60 17.37 -7.24
CA ARG A 114 -14.76 16.22 -7.60
C ARG A 114 -15.54 14.94 -7.36
N SER A 115 -15.22 13.92 -8.15
CA SER A 115 -15.76 12.58 -7.97
C SER A 115 -14.59 11.63 -7.75
N TYR A 116 -14.73 10.72 -6.81
CA TYR A 116 -13.76 9.68 -6.52
C TYR A 116 -14.50 8.36 -6.27
N SER A 117 -13.84 7.25 -6.57
CA SER A 117 -14.39 5.92 -6.36
C SER A 117 -13.72 5.27 -5.16
N ILE A 118 -14.52 4.68 -4.27
CA ILE A 118 -14.03 3.82 -3.20
C ILE A 118 -14.18 2.38 -3.68
N LEU A 119 -13.08 1.63 -3.70
CA LEU A 119 -13.04 0.24 -4.15
C LEU A 119 -12.85 -0.67 -2.95
N ILE A 120 -13.81 -1.57 -2.72
CA ILE A 120 -13.68 -2.63 -1.72
C ILE A 120 -13.05 -3.84 -2.40
N ILE A 121 -11.89 -4.26 -1.92
CA ILE A 121 -11.11 -5.35 -2.51
C ILE A 121 -10.99 -6.53 -1.55
N GLU A 122 -10.82 -7.74 -2.10
CA GLU A 122 -10.77 -8.98 -1.32
C GLU A 122 -9.62 -9.03 -0.31
N GLN A 123 -8.44 -8.56 -0.71
CA GLN A 123 -7.20 -8.66 0.07
C GLN A 123 -6.41 -7.36 0.02
N PRO A 124 -5.61 -7.03 1.06
CA PRO A 124 -4.77 -5.85 1.03
C PRO A 124 -3.75 -5.91 -0.11
N LEU A 125 -3.47 -4.74 -0.69
CA LEU A 125 -2.50 -4.61 -1.79
C LEU A 125 -1.08 -4.88 -1.32
N ILE A 126 -0.77 -4.46 -0.09
CA ILE A 126 0.52 -4.67 0.57
C ILE A 126 0.39 -5.79 1.60
N ASP A 127 1.38 -6.67 1.65
CA ASP A 127 1.49 -7.64 2.73
C ASP A 127 1.89 -6.95 4.03
N ILE A 128 0.92 -6.80 4.92
CA ILE A 128 1.09 -6.20 6.25
C ILE A 128 1.92 -7.12 7.16
N ASN A 129 2.04 -8.42 6.83
CA ASN A 129 2.82 -9.37 7.61
C ASN A 129 4.33 -9.35 7.28
N GLY A 130 4.71 -8.82 6.11
CA GLY A 130 6.11 -8.71 5.68
C GLY A 130 6.96 -7.66 6.40
N ILE A 131 6.32 -6.76 7.18
CA ILE A 131 7.02 -5.70 7.92
C ILE A 131 7.77 -6.27 9.14
N LYS A 132 7.48 -7.51 9.56
CA LYS A 132 8.16 -8.15 10.71
C LYS A 132 9.52 -8.79 10.38
N THR A 133 10.01 -8.77 9.14
CA THR A 133 11.25 -9.46 8.74
C THR A 133 12.36 -8.57 8.17
N SER A 134 12.32 -7.25 8.40
CA SER A 134 13.44 -6.35 8.06
C SER A 134 13.79 -5.35 9.17
N GLN A 135 13.74 -5.79 10.43
CA GLN A 135 14.32 -5.09 11.58
C GLN A 135 15.10 -6.02 12.53
N ASN A 136 15.66 -7.12 12.01
CA ASN A 136 16.70 -7.90 12.71
C ASN A 136 18.02 -7.91 11.90
N GLY A 137 18.37 -6.75 11.36
CA GLY A 137 19.65 -6.50 10.71
C GLY A 137 20.36 -5.33 11.35
N SER A 138 20.89 -5.54 12.56
CA SER A 138 22.14 -4.94 13.08
C SER A 138 22.08 -4.79 14.60
N LEU A 139 22.68 -5.75 15.31
CA LEU A 139 23.66 -5.45 16.34
C LEU A 139 24.51 -6.70 16.64
N GLY A 140 25.83 -6.56 16.48
CA GLY A 140 26.79 -7.32 17.29
C GLY A 140 27.44 -8.58 16.69
N LYS A 141 28.33 -8.42 15.71
CA LYS A 141 29.58 -9.23 15.67
C LYS A 141 30.77 -8.34 15.31
N THR A 142 31.12 -7.45 16.24
CA THR A 142 32.52 -7.04 16.41
C THR A 142 33.16 -8.07 17.33
N ILE A 143 33.86 -9.05 16.78
CA ILE A 143 34.86 -9.82 17.51
C ILE A 143 36.17 -9.67 16.76
N ASN A 144 37.12 -9.07 17.47
CA ASN A 144 38.48 -8.74 17.10
C ASN A 144 39.20 -9.92 16.44
N LYS A 145 39.65 -9.75 15.21
CA LYS A 145 40.85 -10.45 14.73
C LYS A 145 42.04 -9.51 14.96
N PRO A 146 43.08 -9.90 15.72
CA PRO A 146 44.31 -9.14 15.75
C PRO A 146 44.94 -9.19 14.35
N PHE A 147 45.17 -8.01 13.79
CA PHE A 147 45.89 -7.79 12.55
C PHE A 147 47.37 -8.09 12.83
N ILE A 148 47.85 -9.25 12.38
CA ILE A 148 49.28 -9.57 12.38
C ILE A 148 49.84 -9.02 11.06
N PRO A 149 50.72 -8.00 11.06
CA PRO A 149 51.40 -7.60 9.84
C PRO A 149 52.44 -8.68 9.44
N PRO A 150 52.61 -8.98 8.14
CA PRO A 150 53.71 -9.82 7.70
C PRO A 150 55.01 -9.03 7.86
N VAL A 151 55.89 -9.51 8.73
CA VAL A 151 57.27 -9.02 8.83
C VAL A 151 58.03 -9.55 7.63
N SER A 152 58.36 -8.67 6.69
CA SER A 152 59.33 -8.93 5.64
C SER A 152 60.70 -8.52 6.17
N PHE A 153 61.55 -9.49 6.50
CA PHE A 153 62.99 -9.27 6.59
C PHE A 153 63.63 -9.88 5.35
N ASN A 154 63.75 -9.05 4.32
CA ASN A 154 64.95 -9.08 3.50
C ASN A 154 66.09 -8.50 4.35
N ASN A 155 67.19 -9.22 4.47
CA ASN A 155 68.45 -8.72 3.92
C ASN A 155 69.58 -9.74 4.05
N CYS A 156 70.44 -9.63 3.04
CA CYS A 156 71.87 -9.87 3.04
C CYS A 156 72.57 -9.47 4.34
#